data_AF-T1CW27-F1
#
_entry.id   AF-T1CW27-F1
#
_cell.length_a   1.000
_cell.length_b   1.000
_cell.length_c   1.000
_cell.angle_alpha   90.00
_cell.angle_beta   90.00
_cell.angle_gamma   90.00
#
_symmetry.space_group_name_H-M   'P 1'
#
loop_
_entity.id
_entity.type
_entity.pdbx_description
1 polymer ?
#
loop_
_entity_poly.entity_id
_entity_poly.type
_entity_poly.pdbx_seq_one_letter_code
_entity_poly.pdbx_strand_id
1 'polypeptide(L)'
;MADSGEPVRSTVGAREAWPVLPIVGYVLLFALLPVALLFGQGLGAGGWAGWIDSLTQSPLNRQAFENSLEQGSLSAVLAVAIGYPAGVFLGRYTWPGRSAVRAFLLVPFLLPSIVVVLGILDLFGPSGTVSSAIPA
;
A
#
# COMPACT_ATOMS: atom_id res chain seq x y z
N MET A 1 13.50 41.79 32.41
CA MET A 1 13.10 42.46 31.16
C MET A 1 12.59 41.35 30.24
N ALA A 2 11.28 41.18 30.15
CA ALA A 2 10.65 39.98 29.59
C ALA A 2 10.68 39.98 28.07
N ASP A 3 11.10 38.86 27.48
CA ASP A 3 10.88 38.52 26.07
C ASP A 3 9.41 38.09 25.92
N SER A 4 8.56 39.04 25.56
CA SER A 4 7.15 38.79 25.27
C SER A 4 7.02 38.24 23.86
N GLY A 5 7.16 36.91 23.73
CA GLY A 5 6.86 36.19 22.49
C GLY A 5 5.38 36.36 22.12
N GLU A 6 5.10 37.13 21.07
CA GLU A 6 3.77 37.17 20.48
C GLU A 6 3.47 35.86 19.74
N PRO A 7 2.31 35.23 19.96
CA PRO A 7 1.95 34.01 19.25
C PRO A 7 1.53 34.35 17.82
N VAL A 8 2.35 33.96 16.83
CA VAL A 8 1.99 34.01 15.40
C VAL A 8 0.84 33.03 15.15
N ARG A 9 -0.40 33.47 15.33
CA ARG A 9 -1.60 32.73 14.95
C ARG A 9 -1.83 32.92 13.45
N SER A 10 -1.28 32.03 12.63
CA SER A 10 -1.68 31.92 11.23
C SER A 10 -3.08 31.30 11.15
N THR A 11 -4.12 32.10 11.36
CA THR A 11 -5.48 31.71 10.96
C THR A 11 -5.52 31.75 9.44
N VAL A 12 -5.32 30.60 8.79
CA VAL A 12 -5.53 30.46 7.34
C VAL A 12 -6.94 30.97 7.04
N GLY A 13 -7.03 32.12 6.38
CA GLY A 13 -8.30 32.78 6.14
C GLY A 13 -9.12 31.97 5.13
N ALA A 14 -10.44 32.00 5.23
CA ALA A 14 -11.34 31.32 4.28
C ALA A 14 -11.08 31.67 2.79
N ARG A 15 -10.38 32.79 2.52
CA ARG A 15 -9.98 33.25 1.18
C ARG A 15 -8.75 32.51 0.63
N GLU A 16 -7.92 31.92 1.50
CA GLU A 16 -6.70 31.17 1.14
C GLU A 16 -6.99 29.67 0.92
N ALA A 17 -8.16 29.18 1.33
CA ALA A 17 -8.57 27.78 1.21
C ALA A 17 -9.23 27.41 -0.13
N TRP A 18 -9.62 28.39 -0.95
CA TRP A 18 -10.20 28.16 -2.30
C TRP A 18 -9.38 27.20 -3.19
N PRO A 19 -8.04 27.29 -3.29
CA PRO A 19 -7.27 26.34 -4.11
C PRO A 19 -7.31 24.89 -3.62
N VAL A 20 -7.74 24.63 -2.38
CA VAL A 20 -7.90 23.28 -1.82
C VAL A 20 -9.25 22.66 -2.22
N LEU A 21 -10.27 23.48 -2.51
CA LEU A 21 -11.59 23.02 -2.93
C LEU A 21 -11.60 22.08 -4.14
N PRO A 22 -10.86 22.34 -5.26
CA PRO A 22 -10.84 21.40 -6.38
C PRO A 22 -10.20 20.06 -6.01
N ILE A 23 -9.20 20.06 -5.13
CA ILE A 23 -8.54 18.83 -4.66
C ILE A 23 -9.51 18.01 -3.81
N VAL A 24 -10.16 18.67 -2.84
CA VAL A 24 -11.16 18.03 -1.97
C VAL A 24 -12.35 17.55 -2.78
N GLY A 25 -12.85 18.37 -3.71
CA GLY A 25 -13.92 18.01 -4.63
C GLY A 25 -13.56 16.81 -5.50
N TYR A 26 -12.35 16.77 -6.05
CA TYR A 26 -11.86 15.61 -6.80
C TYR A 26 -11.80 14.34 -5.94
N VAL A 27 -11.20 14.42 -4.74
CA VAL A 27 -11.11 13.27 -3.82
C VAL A 27 -12.51 12.80 -3.42
N LEU A 28 -13.42 13.71 -3.10
CA LEU A 28 -14.79 13.37 -2.73
C LEU A 28 -15.54 12.74 -3.90
N LEU A 29 -15.51 13.34 -5.09
CA LEU A 29 -16.32 12.92 -6.23
C LEU A 29 -15.78 11.70 -6.97
N PHE A 30 -14.46 11.57 -7.10
CA PHE A 30 -13.86 10.52 -7.93
C PHE A 30 -13.21 9.41 -7.12
N ALA A 31 -12.71 9.69 -5.91
CA ALA A 31 -12.15 8.63 -5.07
C ALA A 31 -13.18 8.07 -4.08
N LEU A 32 -13.84 8.94 -3.31
CA LEU A 32 -14.68 8.50 -2.20
C LEU A 32 -16.12 8.18 -2.60
N LEU A 33 -16.71 8.92 -3.53
CA LEU A 33 -18.08 8.69 -3.98
C LEU A 33 -18.29 7.28 -4.55
N PRO A 34 -17.50 6.76 -5.53
CA PRO A 34 -17.72 5.41 -6.03
C PRO A 34 -17.54 4.36 -4.94
N VAL A 35 -16.54 4.52 -4.07
CA VAL A 35 -16.31 3.62 -2.93
C VAL A 35 -17.52 3.61 -1.99
N ALA A 36 -18.05 4.78 -1.65
CA ALA A 36 -19.22 4.92 -0.78
C ALA A 36 -20.47 4.31 -1.42
N LEU A 37 -20.67 4.48 -2.73
CA LEU A 37 -21.78 3.88 -3.47
C LEU A 37 -21.67 2.35 -3.51
N LEU A 38 -20.48 1.81 -3.81
CA LEU A 38 -20.24 0.36 -3.76
C LEU A 38 -20.50 -0.21 -2.37
N PHE A 39 -20.00 0.48 -1.35
CA PHE A 39 -20.17 0.06 0.03
C PHE A 39 -21.64 0.10 0.47
N GLY A 40 -22.36 1.16 0.09
CA GLY A 40 -23.80 1.29 0.33
C GLY A 40 -24.62 0.18 -0.34
N GLN A 41 -24.25 -0.20 -1.56
CA GLN A 41 -24.88 -1.35 -2.26
C GLN A 41 -24.58 -2.68 -1.55
N GLY A 42 -23.32 -2.89 -1.13
CA GLY A 42 -22.92 -4.08 -0.39
C GLY A 42 -23.64 -4.23 0.95
N LEU A 43 -23.82 -3.12 1.68
CA LEU A 43 -24.59 -3.09 2.93
C LEU A 43 -26.11 -3.18 2.71
N GLY A 44 -26.63 -2.74 1.56
CA GLY A 44 -28.06 -2.87 1.23
C GLY A 44 -28.54 -4.32 1.15
N ALA A 45 -27.63 -5.28 0.96
CA ALA A 45 -27.93 -6.71 0.83
C ALA A 45 -28.17 -7.47 2.15
N GLY A 46 -28.20 -6.77 3.30
CA GLY A 46 -28.41 -7.39 4.62
C GLY A 46 -27.84 -6.60 5.81
N GLY A 47 -27.46 -5.35 5.59
CA GLY A 47 -26.79 -4.50 6.55
C GLY A 47 -25.40 -5.01 6.91
N TRP A 48 -24.92 -4.58 8.08
CA TRP A 48 -23.67 -5.05 8.66
C TRP A 48 -23.66 -6.56 8.93
N ALA A 49 -24.81 -7.12 9.34
CA ALA A 49 -24.94 -8.56 9.61
C ALA A 49 -24.79 -9.39 8.33
N GLY A 50 -25.49 -9.01 7.26
CA GLY A 50 -25.37 -9.70 5.96
C GLY A 50 -23.97 -9.60 5.35
N TRP A 51 -23.26 -8.48 5.57
CA TRP A 51 -21.86 -8.35 5.15
C TRP A 51 -20.95 -9.32 5.91
N ILE A 52 -21.11 -9.45 7.24
CA ILE A 52 -20.36 -10.42 8.04
C ILE A 52 -20.70 -11.86 7.62
N ASP A 53 -21.98 -12.15 7.39
CA ASP A 53 -22.43 -13.47 6.92
C ASP A 53 -21.84 -13.80 5.55
N SER A 54 -21.66 -12.82 4.68
CA SER A 54 -21.01 -13.03 3.37
C SER A 54 -19.56 -13.50 3.48
N LEU A 55 -18.85 -13.17 4.58
CA LEU A 55 -17.49 -13.61 4.86
C LEU A 55 -17.45 -15.01 5.48
N THR A 56 -18.46 -15.38 6.26
CA THR A 56 -18.48 -16.65 7.02
C THR A 56 -19.18 -17.79 6.29
N GLN A 57 -20.26 -17.50 5.56
CA GLN A 57 -21.12 -18.50 4.92
C GLN A 57 -20.57 -18.98 3.58
N SER A 58 -19.78 -18.16 2.87
CA SER A 58 -19.15 -18.53 1.60
C SER A 58 -17.73 -19.08 1.84
N PRO A 59 -17.46 -20.36 1.53
CA PRO A 59 -16.13 -20.94 1.69
C PRO A 59 -15.05 -20.21 0.88
N LEU A 60 -15.42 -19.70 -0.31
CA LEU A 60 -14.50 -18.95 -1.17
C LEU A 60 -14.11 -17.60 -0.56
N ASN A 61 -15.09 -16.86 -0.01
CA ASN A 61 -14.83 -15.55 0.59
C ASN A 61 -13.99 -15.69 1.85
N ARG A 62 -14.27 -16.72 2.66
CA ARG A 62 -13.49 -17.04 3.85
C ARG A 62 -12.04 -17.36 3.50
N GLN A 63 -11.80 -18.25 2.54
CA GLN A 63 -10.46 -18.61 2.10
C GLN A 63 -9.70 -17.42 1.51
N ALA A 64 -10.35 -16.61 0.66
CA ALA A 64 -9.73 -15.42 0.09
C ALA A 64 -9.33 -14.40 1.17
N PHE A 65 -10.20 -14.21 2.18
CA PHE A 65 -9.94 -13.33 3.30
C PHE A 65 -8.78 -13.82 4.17
N GLU A 66 -8.79 -15.10 4.56
CA GLU A 66 -7.73 -15.73 5.35
C GLU A 66 -6.38 -15.67 4.61
N ASN A 67 -6.35 -16.05 3.34
CA ASN A 67 -5.14 -15.99 2.52
C ASN A 67 -4.62 -14.55 2.39
N SER A 68 -5.49 -13.56 2.22
CA SER A 68 -5.08 -12.17 2.09
C SER A 68 -4.49 -11.63 3.40
N LEU A 69 -5.06 -12.01 4.54
CA LEU A 69 -4.52 -11.64 5.85
C LEU A 69 -3.17 -12.31 6.12
N GLU A 70 -3.05 -13.62 5.84
CA GLU A 70 -1.81 -14.35 6.02
C GLU A 70 -0.71 -13.79 5.10
N GLN A 71 -0.95 -13.73 3.79
CA GLN A 71 0.02 -13.25 2.82
C GLN A 71 0.37 -11.78 3.04
N GLY A 72 -0.63 -10.95 3.35
CA GLY A 72 -0.43 -9.53 3.61
C GLY A 72 0.39 -9.28 4.88
N SER A 73 0.09 -9.99 5.97
CA SER A 73 0.83 -9.84 7.24
C SER A 73 2.26 -10.37 7.15
N LEU A 74 2.47 -11.54 6.53
CA LEU A 74 3.81 -12.07 6.26
C LEU A 74 4.61 -11.10 5.39
N SER A 75 4.00 -10.56 4.32
CA SER A 75 4.64 -9.57 3.45
C SER A 75 5.02 -8.29 4.20
N ALA A 76 4.13 -7.78 5.06
CA ALA A 76 4.40 -6.59 5.86
C ALA A 76 5.54 -6.80 6.86
N VAL A 77 5.54 -7.94 7.57
CA VAL A 77 6.60 -8.30 8.51
C VAL A 77 7.94 -8.42 7.80
N LEU A 78 8.00 -9.14 6.68
CA LEU A 78 9.23 -9.28 5.89
C LEU A 78 9.70 -7.95 5.32
N ALA A 79 8.78 -7.12 4.81
CA ALA A 79 9.10 -5.79 4.29
C ALA A 79 9.68 -4.88 5.37
N VAL A 80 9.14 -4.90 6.60
CA VAL A 80 9.72 -4.14 7.72
C VAL A 80 11.06 -4.74 8.14
N ALA A 81 11.14 -6.05 8.32
CA ALA A 81 12.33 -6.74 8.79
C ALA A 81 13.54 -6.52 7.86
N ILE A 82 13.32 -6.45 6.55
CA ILE A 82 14.39 -6.24 5.55
C ILE A 82 14.51 -4.76 5.17
N GLY A 83 13.39 -4.10 4.90
CA GLY A 83 13.34 -2.73 4.39
C GLY A 83 13.76 -1.69 5.42
N TYR A 84 13.42 -1.87 6.70
CA TYR A 84 13.85 -0.96 7.76
C TYR A 84 15.38 -0.92 7.93
N PRO A 85 16.09 -2.05 8.17
CA PRO A 85 17.54 -2.00 8.29
C PRO A 85 18.22 -1.56 7.00
N ALA A 86 17.73 -2.00 5.83
CA ALA A 86 18.26 -1.54 4.55
C ALA A 86 18.10 -0.02 4.40
N GLY A 87 16.94 0.54 4.74
CA GLY A 87 16.66 1.97 4.70
C GLY A 87 17.52 2.78 5.67
N VAL A 88 17.71 2.30 6.90
CA VAL A 88 18.61 2.91 7.88
C VAL A 88 20.05 2.91 7.36
N PHE A 89 20.51 1.77 6.83
CA PHE A 89 21.87 1.64 6.31
C PHE A 89 22.09 2.56 5.10
N LEU A 90 21.21 2.49 4.10
CA LEU A 90 21.25 3.34 2.91
C LEU A 90 20.95 4.81 3.20
N GLY A 91 20.34 5.14 4.33
CA GLY A 91 20.07 6.51 4.74
C GLY A 91 21.27 7.15 5.42
N ARG A 92 21.87 6.44 6.39
CA ARG A 92 22.86 7.00 7.33
C ARG A 92 24.31 6.91 6.87
N TYR A 93 24.66 5.98 5.98
CA TYR A 93 26.05 5.74 5.60
C TYR A 93 26.30 6.01 4.11
N THR A 94 27.52 6.39 3.77
CA THR A 94 27.98 6.66 2.41
C THR A 94 29.08 5.68 2.03
N TRP A 95 28.91 4.96 0.93
CA TRP A 95 29.90 4.03 0.38
C TRP A 95 29.81 4.00 -1.16
N PRO A 96 30.89 3.64 -1.87
CA PRO A 96 30.85 3.48 -3.32
C PRO A 96 29.87 2.36 -3.71
N GLY A 97 28.91 2.66 -4.59
CA GLY A 97 27.85 1.71 -5.02
C GLY A 97 26.47 1.92 -4.38
N ARG A 98 26.33 2.82 -3.39
CA ARG A 98 25.04 3.18 -2.76
C ARG A 98 23.95 3.55 -3.77
N SER A 99 24.30 4.28 -4.83
CA SER A 99 23.35 4.70 -5.87
C SER A 99 22.82 3.53 -6.70
N ALA A 100 23.67 2.53 -6.98
CA ALA A 100 23.26 1.34 -7.71
C ALA A 100 22.27 0.51 -6.88
N VAL A 101 22.56 0.26 -5.61
CA VAL A 101 21.66 -0.46 -4.70
C VAL A 101 20.30 0.26 -4.60
N ARG A 102 20.30 1.59 -4.47
CA ARG A 102 19.06 2.38 -4.49
C ARG A 102 18.28 2.22 -5.79
N ALA A 103 18.96 2.28 -6.93
CA ALA A 103 18.32 2.10 -8.22
C ALA A 103 17.67 0.72 -8.33
N PHE A 104 18.39 -0.35 -7.95
CA PHE A 104 17.86 -1.72 -7.94
C PHE A 104 16.62 -1.87 -7.05
N LEU A 105 16.63 -1.28 -5.85
CA LEU A 105 15.46 -1.30 -4.96
C LEU A 105 14.24 -0.58 -5.55
N LEU A 106 14.46 0.40 -6.44
CA LEU A 106 13.37 1.14 -7.09
C LEU A 106 12.85 0.44 -8.37
N VAL A 107 13.63 -0.45 -8.99
CA VAL A 107 13.24 -1.19 -10.21
C VAL A 107 11.82 -1.77 -10.12
N PRO A 108 11.43 -2.56 -9.10
CA PRO A 108 10.10 -3.17 -9.07
C PRO A 108 8.95 -2.15 -9.05
N PHE A 109 9.20 -0.92 -8.60
CA PHE A 109 8.20 0.16 -8.61
C PHE A 109 8.05 0.85 -9.97
N LEU A 110 9.06 0.71 -10.83
CA LEU A 110 9.06 1.23 -12.18
C LEU A 110 8.50 0.21 -13.19
N LEU A 111 8.55 -1.07 -12.84
CA LEU A 111 8.05 -2.14 -13.71
C LEU A 111 6.51 -2.18 -13.69
N PRO A 112 5.86 -2.35 -14.86
CA PRO A 112 4.45 -2.70 -14.91
C PRO A 112 4.18 -4.00 -14.13
N SER A 113 3.02 -4.10 -13.49
CA SER A 113 2.67 -5.27 -12.66
C SER A 113 2.82 -6.61 -13.39
N ILE A 114 2.44 -6.66 -14.67
CA ILE A 114 2.55 -7.88 -15.48
C ILE A 114 4.01 -8.35 -15.66
N VAL A 115 4.96 -7.43 -15.79
CA VAL A 115 6.37 -7.77 -15.98
C VAL A 115 6.93 -8.42 -14.71
N VAL A 116 6.53 -7.91 -13.54
CA VAL A 116 6.90 -8.51 -12.26
C VAL A 116 6.35 -9.92 -12.13
N VAL A 117 5.08 -10.14 -12.49
CA VAL A 117 4.44 -11.47 -12.45
C VAL A 117 5.17 -12.46 -13.36
N LEU A 118 5.48 -12.06 -14.61
CA LEU A 118 6.21 -12.92 -15.55
C LEU A 118 7.62 -13.23 -15.04
N GLY A 119 8.34 -12.26 -14.50
CA GLY A 119 9.67 -12.48 -13.93
C GLY A 119 9.66 -13.46 -12.75
N ILE A 120 8.66 -13.39 -11.88
CA ILE A 120 8.48 -14.37 -10.79
C ILE A 120 8.17 -15.75 -11.37
N LEU A 121 7.32 -15.85 -12.40
CA LEU A 121 6.98 -17.13 -13.03
C LEU A 121 8.19 -17.76 -13.75
N ASP A 122 9.06 -16.96 -14.36
CA ASP A 122 10.29 -17.45 -15.01
C ASP A 122 11.33 -17.96 -13.98
N LEU A 123 11.29 -17.46 -12.75
CA LEU A 123 12.17 -17.90 -11.68
C LEU A 123 11.59 -19.10 -10.91
N PHE A 124 10.34 -18.99 -10.48
CA PHE A 124 9.69 -19.87 -9.51
C PHE A 124 8.52 -20.69 -10.08
N GLY A 125 8.19 -20.50 -11.36
CA GLY A 125 7.14 -21.28 -12.02
C GLY A 125 7.55 -22.73 -12.27
N PRO A 126 6.64 -23.53 -12.85
CA PRO A 126 6.84 -24.97 -13.07
C PRO A 126 8.09 -25.32 -13.91
N SER A 127 8.50 -24.41 -14.80
CA SER A 127 9.72 -24.54 -15.61
C SER A 127 10.80 -23.52 -15.24
N GLY A 128 10.66 -22.90 -14.07
CA GLY A 128 11.52 -21.82 -13.62
C GLY A 128 12.91 -22.29 -13.23
N THR A 129 13.90 -21.44 -13.42
CA THR A 129 15.31 -21.78 -13.15
C THR A 129 15.56 -22.17 -11.70
N VAL A 130 14.93 -21.48 -10.74
CA VAL A 130 15.05 -21.80 -9.30
C VAL A 130 14.30 -23.08 -8.97
N SER A 131 13.09 -23.27 -9.50
CA SER A 131 12.31 -24.50 -9.27
C SER A 131 12.98 -25.74 -9.85
N SER A 132 13.71 -25.61 -10.96
CA SER A 132 14.48 -26.72 -11.55
C SER A 132 15.73 -27.09 -10.75
N ALA A 133 16.24 -26.15 -9.94
CA ALA A 133 17.44 -26.33 -9.14
C ALA A 133 17.15 -26.90 -7.74
N ILE A 134 15.92 -26.78 -7.25
CA ILE A 134 15.47 -27.35 -5.98
C ILE A 134 14.73 -28.66 -6.30
N PRO A 135 15.27 -29.84 -5.96
CA PRO A 135 14.54 -31.10 -6.13
C PRO A 135 13.26 -31.06 -5.29
N ALA A 136 12.14 -31.49 -5.88
CA ALA A 136 10.85 -31.59 -5.21
C ALA A 136 10.87 -32.57 -4.03
#